data_AF-A0A7C4HWC4-F1
#
_entry.id   AF-A0A7C4HWC4-F1
#
_cell.length_a   1.000
_cell.length_b   1.000
_cell.length_c   1.000
_cell.angle_alpha   90.00
_cell.angle_beta   90.00
_cell.angle_gamma   90.00
#
_symmetry.space_group_name_H-M   'P 1'
#
loop_
_entity.id
_entity.type
_entity.pdbx_description
1 polymer ?
#
loop_
_entity_poly.entity_id
_entity_poly.type
_entity_poly.pdbx_seq_one_letter_code
_entity_poly.pdbx_strand_id
1 'polypeptide(L)' 'MENFVKSPEGLELSTLCLDYGYKLAEHPSELTRDQINFLMAALAYRLKQISYSRPLEEGTTRIIFE' A
#
# COMPACT_ATOMS: atom_id res chain seq x y z
N MET A 1 -11.47 3.49 3.65
CA MET A 1 -9.99 3.51 3.57
C MET A 1 -9.47 2.88 2.28
N GLU A 2 -9.88 1.66 1.93
CA GLU A 2 -9.39 0.98 0.71
C GLU A 2 -9.58 1.78 -0.60
N ASN A 3 -10.72 2.45 -0.76
CA ASN A 3 -10.97 3.28 -1.95
C ASN A 3 -10.02 4.48 -2.03
N PHE A 4 -9.66 5.06 -0.88
CA PHE A 4 -8.73 6.19 -0.81
C PHE A 4 -7.31 5.74 -1.12
N VAL A 5 -6.85 4.62 -0.56
CA VAL A 5 -5.51 4.06 -0.85
C VAL A 5 -5.29 3.79 -2.35
N LYS A 6 -6.35 3.47 -3.09
CA LYS A 6 -6.30 3.24 -4.55
C LYS A 6 -6.43 4.52 -5.38
N SER A 7 -6.77 5.67 -4.78
CA SER A 7 -6.84 6.94 -5.51
C SER A 7 -5.43 7.45 -5.80
N PRO A 8 -5.26 8.35 -6.80
CA PRO A 8 -3.96 8.96 -7.10
C PRO A 8 -3.32 9.58 -5.85
N GLU A 9 -4.10 10.33 -5.07
CA GLU A 9 -3.63 11.02 -3.86
C GLU A 9 -3.21 10.02 -2.77
N GLY A 10 -3.98 8.94 -2.60
CA GLY A 10 -3.64 7.89 -1.65
C GLY A 10 -2.38 7.12 -2.04
N LEU A 11 -2.19 6.87 -3.34
CA LEU A 11 -0.99 6.23 -3.85
C LEU A 11 0.24 7.11 -3.65
N GLU A 12 0.16 8.39 -4.01
CA GLU A 12 1.24 9.37 -3.79
C GLU A 12 1.63 9.46 -2.32
N LEU A 13 0.65 9.61 -1.43
CA LEU A 13 0.91 9.65 0.01
C LEU A 13 1.51 8.33 0.52
N SER A 14 1.03 7.19 0.01
CA SER A 14 1.59 5.88 0.39
C SER A 14 3.04 5.72 -0.02
N THR A 15 3.40 6.21 -1.21
CA THR A 15 4.77 6.20 -1.73
C THR A 15 5.66 7.10 -0.89
N LEU A 16 5.20 8.31 -0.55
CA LEU A 16 5.94 9.20 0.35
C LEU A 16 6.20 8.52 1.70
N CYS A 17 5.19 7.91 2.31
CA CYS A 17 5.34 7.29 3.63
C CYS A 17 6.18 6.01 3.62
N LEU A 18 5.94 5.10 2.68
CA LEU A 18 6.54 3.77 2.69
C LEU A 18 7.91 3.71 1.99
N ASP A 19 8.13 4.52 0.96
CA ASP A 19 9.38 4.49 0.17
C ASP A 19 10.34 5.61 0.53
N TYR A 20 9.81 6.83 0.73
CA TYR A 20 10.61 8.04 0.95
C TYR A 20 10.74 8.42 2.44
N GLY A 21 10.16 7.62 3.34
CA GLY A 21 10.26 7.83 4.79
C GLY A 21 9.53 9.07 5.30
N TYR A 22 8.56 9.60 4.54
CA TYR A 22 7.72 10.70 4.99
C TYR A 22 6.91 10.29 6.22
N LYS A 23 7.02 11.09 7.28
CA LYS A 23 6.35 10.83 8.56
C LYS A 23 5.04 11.61 8.64
N LEU A 24 3.94 10.91 8.96
CA LEU A 24 2.65 11.54 9.25
C LEU A 24 2.60 12.21 10.64
N ALA A 25 3.52 11.83 11.53
CA ALA A 25 3.71 12.40 12.86
C ALA A 25 5.16 12.17 13.33
N GLU A 26 5.64 12.97 14.27
CA GLU A 26 7.01 12.82 14.80
C GLU A 26 7.14 11.57 15.67
N HIS A 27 6.09 11.26 16.45
CA HIS A 27 6.02 10.07 17.30
C HIS A 27 4.85 9.15 16.93
N PRO A 28 5.03 7.82 16.98
CA PRO A 28 3.94 6.87 16.69
C PRO A 28 2.68 7.04 17.57
N SER A 29 2.85 7.55 18.79
CA SER A 29 1.74 7.84 19.72
C SER A 29 0.83 8.97 19.27
N GLU A 30 1.30 9.82 18.36
CA GLU A 30 0.55 10.96 17.82
C GLU A 30 -0.28 10.57 16.58
N LEU A 31 -0.09 9.37 16.05
CA LEU A 31 -0.84 8.90 14.90
C LEU A 31 -2.32 8.74 15.25
N THR A 32 -3.16 9.39 14.46
CA THR A 32 -4.60 9.19 14.56
C THR A 32 -4.96 7.78 14.08
N ARG A 33 -6.10 7.27 14.55
CA ARG A 33 -6.63 5.98 14.09
C ARG A 33 -6.74 5.91 12.57
N ASP A 34 -7.11 7.01 11.92
CA ASP A 34 -7.25 7.06 10.45
C ASP A 34 -5.90 7.01 9.75
N GLN A 35 -4.87 7.66 10.27
CA GLN A 35 -3.50 7.57 9.74
C GLN A 35 -2.95 6.15 9.90
N ILE A 36 -3.19 5.50 11.05
CA ILE A 36 -2.80 4.10 11.26
C ILE A 36 -3.51 3.19 10.26
N ASN A 37 -4.84 3.34 10.12
CA ASN A 37 -5.63 2.56 9.18
C ASN A 37 -5.19 2.77 7.73
N PHE A 38 -4.82 4.00 7.37
CA PHE A 38 -4.26 4.32 6.06
C PHE A 38 -2.95 3.58 5.81
N LEU A 39 -1.98 3.71 6.72
CA LEU A 39 -0.67 3.06 6.60
C LEU A 39 -0.78 1.54 6.48
N MET A 40 -1.64 0.92 7.30
CA MET A 40 -1.89 -0.52 7.25
C MET A 40 -2.52 -0.95 5.92
N ALA A 41 -3.53 -0.22 5.45
CA ALA A 41 -4.18 -0.52 4.18
C ALA A 41 -3.25 -0.29 2.98
N ALA A 42 -2.44 0.76 3.01
CA ALA A 42 -1.42 1.07 2.01
C ALA A 42 -0.36 -0.04 1.93
N LEU A 43 0.15 -0.50 3.08
CA LEU A 43 1.10 -1.60 3.13
C LEU A 43 0.49 -2.90 2.59
N ALA A 44 -0.73 -3.25 3.01
CA ALA A 44 -1.42 -4.44 2.51
C ALA A 44 -1.65 -4.40 1.00
N TYR A 45 -2.05 -3.23 0.48
CA TYR A 45 -2.23 -3.02 -0.96
C TYR A 45 -0.91 -3.21 -1.72
N ARG A 46 0.20 -2.68 -1.20
CA ARG A 46 1.53 -2.83 -1.82
C ARG A 46 2.04 -4.27 -1.80
N LEU A 47 1.87 -4.99 -0.70
CA LEU A 47 2.19 -6.42 -0.61
C LEU A 47 1.38 -7.23 -1.62
N LYS A 48 0.11 -6.89 -1.82
CA LYS A 48 -0.75 -7.49 -2.85
C LYS A 48 -0.24 -7.19 -4.26
N GLN A 49 0.19 -5.98 -4.56
CA GLN A 49 0.79 -5.67 -5.86
C GLN A 49 2.08 -6.46 -6.11
N ILE A 50 2.95 -6.56 -5.10
CA ILE A 50 4.21 -7.33 -5.19
C ILE A 50 3.94 -8.83 -5.42
N SER A 51 2.88 -9.37 -4.82
CA SER A 51 2.50 -10.78 -5.06
C SER A 51 1.93 -11.05 -6.45
N TYR A 52 1.42 -10.01 -7.13
CA TYR A 52 1.07 -10.07 -8.56
C TYR A 52 2.28 -9.92 -9.48
N SER A 53 3.30 -9.16 -9.09
CA SER A 53 4.49 -8.90 -9.93
C SER A 53 5.64 -9.91 -9.73
N ARG A 54 5.51 -10.88 -8.82
CA ARG A 54 6.46 -12.00 -8.73
C ARG A 54 6.47 -12.79 -10.05
N PRO A 55 7.65 -13.06 -10.63
CA PRO A 55 7.76 -13.85 -11.85
C PRO A 55 7.15 -15.24 -11.61
N LEU A 56 6.37 -15.70 -12.58
CA LEU A 56 5.76 -17.02 -12.57
C LEU A 56 6.86 -18.07 -12.48
N GLU A 57 6.75 -19.00 -11.53
CA GLU A 57 7.45 -20.28 -11.66
C GLU A 57 7.01 -20.92 -12.98
N GLU A 58 7.95 -21.54 -13.72
CA GLU A 58 7.65 -22.22 -14.99
C GLU A 58 6.44 -23.13 -14.84
N GLY A 59 5.41 -22.92 -15.66
CA GLY A 59 4.22 -23.77 -15.72
C GLY A 59 2.96 -23.24 -15.03
N THR A 60 2.96 -22.03 -14.45
CA THR A 60 1.73 -21.44 -13.88
C THR A 60 1.05 -20.48 -14.85
N THR A 61 -0.24 -20.70 -15.16
CA THR A 61 -1.09 -19.76 -15.92
C THR A 61 -2.04 -19.06 -14.95
N ARG A 62 -1.93 -17.73 -14.79
CA ARG A 62 -2.91 -16.94 -14.02
C ARG A 62 -3.91 -16.28 -14.98
N ILE A 63 -5.20 -16.51 -14.74
CA ILE A 63 -6.28 -15.76 -15.41
C ILE A 63 -6.53 -14.50 -14.57
N ILE A 64 -6.27 -13.34 -15.16
CA ILE A 64 -6.52 -12.03 -14.57
C ILE A 64 -7.90 -11.57 -15.05
N PHE A 65 -8.76 -11.16 -14.13
CA PHE A 65 -10.03 -10.51 -14.46
C PHE A 65 -9.93 -9.02 -14.10
N GLU A 66 -10.27 -8.16 -15.06
CA GLU A 66 -10.34 -6.69 -14.93
C GLU A 66 -11.51 -6.24 -14.04
#